data_AF-A0A9P4V0E9-F1
#
_entry.id   AF-A0A9P4V0E9-F1
#
_cell.length_a   1.000
_cell.length_b   1.000
_cell.length_c   1.000
_cell.angle_alpha   90.00
_cell.angle_beta   90.00
_cell.angle_gamma   90.00
#
_symmetry.space_group_name_H-M   'P 1'
#
loop_
_entity.id
_entity.type
_entity.pdbx_description
1 polymer ?
#
loop_
_entity_poly.entity_id
_entity_poly.type
_entity_poly.pdbx_seq_one_letter_code
_entity_poly.pdbx_strand_id
1 'polypeptide(L)'
;MNFDPFDSWYERQVDVDGEQRYKAGAWQFFTLSYDADQTTGTDEQVIASDDIDAWIDGLASRVPGVDLLLMRHRHLGTRDVMHRWLPLPSDRFKTIIRNLKIPPQYLHLRSSGGAGCGAYDYSTLRDSEGKVTHINFVLRPGHGSEYRSFWAFAGTWDAKTGRTVAIMDGMTAKDLDKLKNHLKSAGPLLHHPLMFQEILLHMIITYLHQIRIPEDEAYFSLERKTGISRVNNAQDAQTTKIWDWTFEQFQDATRVANRFNTTVAYFARRFSFALQVAKRLLDIMDMLKNEYQFEDHQMKAMIQQTDWFRREQLHNRIALLEGYEHINQCMGKRNENLVAVLYTVLNLQIAQAVRNDSIPMRTIAYVTLIFLPGAYVAAIFGMNFFQFAPESQTLVLGTDFWLYWAITAPVTLLTLLVWNWWVYWEKRKTYGVSGGKVGEMSMGLGEMRSAVERLGRVREKIRGERKGDGEGV
;
A
#
# COMPACT_ATOMS: atom_id res chain seq x y z
N MET A 1 -45.45 7.98 -12.70
CA MET A 1 -44.66 7.41 -13.81
C MET A 1 -43.31 7.00 -13.25
N ASN A 2 -43.04 5.70 -13.08
CA ASN A 2 -41.73 5.17 -12.67
C ASN A 2 -40.95 4.80 -13.94
N PHE A 3 -40.48 5.80 -14.69
CA PHE A 3 -39.70 5.57 -15.90
C PHE A 3 -38.43 6.41 -15.82
N ASP A 4 -37.28 5.75 -15.73
CA ASP A 4 -35.99 6.40 -15.89
C ASP A 4 -35.68 6.43 -17.41
N PRO A 5 -35.55 7.61 -18.03
CA PRO A 5 -35.28 7.72 -19.47
C PRO A 5 -33.96 7.05 -19.89
N PHE A 6 -33.08 6.71 -18.94
CA PHE A 6 -31.80 6.06 -19.17
C PHE A 6 -31.85 4.54 -19.01
N ASP A 7 -32.97 3.92 -18.66
CA ASP A 7 -33.09 2.46 -18.49
C ASP A 7 -32.60 1.70 -19.74
N SER A 8 -33.03 2.13 -20.92
CA SER A 8 -32.60 1.55 -22.20
C SER A 8 -31.10 1.72 -22.48
N TRP A 9 -30.46 2.74 -21.89
CA TRP A 9 -29.03 2.94 -22.01
C TRP A 9 -28.26 2.00 -21.09
N TYR A 10 -28.73 1.78 -19.85
CA TYR A 10 -28.14 0.84 -18.90
C TYR A 10 -28.19 -0.59 -19.42
N GLU A 11 -29.33 -1.02 -19.98
CA GLU A 11 -29.49 -2.36 -20.54
C GLU A 11 -28.55 -2.65 -21.71
N ARG A 12 -28.31 -1.65 -22.58
CA ARG A 12 -27.39 -1.80 -23.72
C ARG A 12 -25.93 -2.03 -23.31
N GLN A 13 -25.56 -1.74 -22.06
CA GLN A 13 -24.18 -1.89 -21.58
C GLN A 13 -23.70 -3.35 -21.58
N VAL A 14 -24.60 -4.31 -21.37
CA VAL A 14 -24.26 -5.74 -21.42
C VAL A 14 -24.17 -6.30 -22.84
N ASP A 15 -24.75 -5.62 -23.82
CA ASP A 15 -24.72 -6.02 -25.24
C ASP A 15 -23.46 -5.53 -25.97
N VAL A 16 -22.71 -4.59 -25.39
CA VAL A 16 -21.42 -4.14 -25.91
C VAL A 16 -20.47 -5.33 -26.01
N ASP A 17 -19.77 -5.51 -27.14
CA ASP A 17 -18.92 -6.67 -27.46
C ASP A 17 -19.66 -8.02 -27.67
N GLY A 18 -21.00 -8.04 -27.66
CA GLY A 18 -21.83 -9.21 -27.99
C GLY A 18 -21.56 -10.47 -27.15
N GLU A 19 -21.69 -11.64 -27.76
CA GLU A 19 -21.53 -12.94 -27.08
C GLU A 19 -20.12 -13.21 -26.53
N GLN A 20 -19.10 -12.43 -26.92
CA GLN A 20 -17.73 -12.62 -26.43
C GLN A 20 -17.62 -12.48 -24.90
N ARG A 21 -18.57 -11.78 -24.29
CA ARG A 21 -18.71 -11.59 -22.84
C ARG A 21 -19.23 -12.82 -22.12
N TYR A 22 -20.08 -13.61 -22.75
CA TYR A 22 -20.61 -14.84 -22.17
C TYR A 22 -19.54 -15.94 -22.21
N LYS A 23 -19.20 -16.53 -21.06
CA LYS A 23 -18.30 -17.69 -20.98
C LYS A 23 -19.11 -18.93 -20.63
N ALA A 24 -19.58 -19.64 -21.66
CA ALA A 24 -20.39 -20.83 -21.52
C ALA A 24 -19.76 -21.85 -20.54
N GLY A 25 -20.56 -22.35 -19.61
CA GLY A 25 -20.13 -23.33 -18.61
C GLY A 25 -19.20 -22.79 -17.51
N ALA A 26 -18.78 -21.52 -17.53
CA ALA A 26 -17.83 -21.00 -16.56
C ALA A 26 -18.45 -20.61 -15.21
N TRP A 27 -19.79 -20.52 -15.13
CA TRP A 27 -20.53 -20.24 -13.89
C TRP A 27 -21.25 -21.47 -13.33
N GLN A 28 -21.48 -21.41 -12.03
CA GLN A 28 -22.36 -22.28 -11.28
C GLN A 28 -23.36 -21.41 -10.53
N PHE A 29 -24.62 -21.84 -10.54
CA PHE A 29 -25.73 -21.15 -9.94
C PHE A 29 -26.21 -21.90 -8.71
N PHE A 30 -26.59 -21.14 -7.69
CA PHE A 30 -27.16 -21.67 -6.48
C PHE A 30 -28.34 -20.80 -6.05
N THR A 31 -29.31 -21.41 -5.39
CA THR A 31 -30.39 -20.69 -4.72
C THR A 31 -30.25 -20.83 -3.22
N LEU A 32 -30.64 -19.79 -2.50
CA LEU A 32 -30.82 -19.83 -1.05
C LEU A 32 -32.12 -19.11 -0.72
N SER A 33 -33.02 -19.82 -0.04
CA SER A 33 -34.28 -19.29 0.45
C SER A 33 -34.30 -19.41 1.96
N TYR A 34 -34.66 -18.33 2.66
CA TYR A 34 -34.75 -18.30 4.11
C TYR A 34 -35.96 -17.47 4.55
N ASP A 35 -36.89 -18.11 5.26
CA ASP A 35 -38.03 -17.44 5.84
C ASP A 35 -37.68 -16.87 7.23
N ALA A 36 -38.22 -15.70 7.56
CA ALA A 36 -38.11 -15.12 8.88
C ALA A 36 -38.58 -16.11 9.95
N ASP A 37 -37.88 -16.14 11.08
CA ASP A 37 -38.17 -16.96 12.26
C ASP A 37 -38.07 -18.49 12.10
N GLN A 38 -37.64 -18.99 10.93
CA GLN A 38 -37.28 -20.41 10.79
C GLN A 38 -35.87 -20.71 11.33
N THR A 39 -35.73 -21.79 12.08
CA THR A 39 -34.43 -22.24 12.61
C THR A 39 -33.71 -23.23 11.68
N THR A 40 -34.38 -23.71 10.63
CA THR A 40 -33.91 -24.73 9.69
C THR A 40 -34.06 -24.24 8.25
N GLY A 41 -33.26 -24.75 7.30
CA GLY A 41 -33.36 -24.38 5.87
C GLY A 41 -32.52 -23.17 5.45
N THR A 42 -31.20 -23.24 5.60
CA THR A 42 -30.27 -22.20 5.05
C THR A 42 -29.27 -22.78 4.05
N ASP A 43 -29.47 -24.01 3.62
CA ASP A 43 -28.53 -24.67 2.72
C ASP A 43 -28.71 -24.15 1.30
N GLU A 44 -27.58 -23.91 0.63
CA GLU A 44 -27.64 -23.51 -0.77
C GLU A 44 -27.96 -24.74 -1.61
N GLN A 45 -28.81 -24.57 -2.61
CA GLN A 45 -29.18 -25.62 -3.54
C GLN A 45 -28.58 -25.29 -4.90
N VAL A 46 -27.92 -26.26 -5.52
CA VAL A 46 -27.43 -26.10 -6.90
C VAL A 46 -28.64 -26.05 -7.83
N ILE A 47 -28.69 -25.06 -8.72
CA ILE A 47 -29.73 -24.92 -9.73
C ILE A 47 -29.09 -24.95 -11.13
N ALA A 48 -29.73 -25.61 -12.09
CA ALA A 48 -29.31 -25.53 -13.48
C ALA A 48 -29.68 -24.16 -14.05
N SER A 49 -28.92 -23.67 -15.03
CA SER A 49 -29.23 -22.39 -15.69
C SER A 49 -30.64 -22.37 -16.28
N ASP A 50 -31.15 -23.53 -16.72
CA ASP A 50 -32.44 -23.65 -17.39
C ASP A 50 -33.63 -23.61 -16.43
N ASP A 51 -33.40 -23.94 -15.16
CA ASP A 51 -34.44 -23.98 -14.12
C ASP A 51 -34.60 -22.64 -13.39
N ILE A 52 -33.77 -21.64 -13.70
CA ILE A 52 -33.81 -20.32 -13.04
C ILE A 52 -35.17 -19.66 -13.25
N ASP A 53 -35.74 -19.73 -14.45
CA ASP A 53 -37.03 -19.11 -14.75
C ASP A 53 -38.16 -19.74 -13.93
N ALA A 54 -38.16 -21.08 -13.81
CA ALA A 54 -39.12 -21.80 -12.96
C ALA A 54 -38.96 -21.46 -11.46
N TRP A 55 -37.72 -21.23 -11.01
CA TRP A 55 -37.47 -20.76 -9.64
C TRP A 55 -38.03 -19.34 -9.43
N ILE A 56 -37.82 -18.43 -10.39
CA ILE A 56 -38.36 -17.05 -10.32
C ILE A 56 -39.89 -17.08 -10.29
N ASP A 57 -40.52 -17.88 -11.15
CA ASP A 57 -41.98 -18.04 -11.19
C ASP A 57 -42.53 -18.65 -9.88
N GLY A 58 -41.71 -19.44 -9.19
CA GLY A 58 -42.01 -20.02 -7.88
C GLY A 58 -41.85 -19.06 -6.70
N LEU A 59 -41.33 -17.84 -6.88
CA LEU A 59 -41.16 -16.83 -5.83
C LEU A 59 -42.52 -16.23 -5.43
N ALA A 60 -43.35 -17.03 -4.74
CA ALA A 60 -44.69 -16.66 -4.29
C ALA A 60 -44.83 -16.63 -2.76
N SER A 61 -43.71 -16.63 -2.02
CA SER A 61 -43.72 -16.73 -0.55
C SER A 61 -44.47 -15.56 0.10
N ARG A 62 -45.31 -15.89 1.09
CA ARG A 62 -46.19 -14.97 1.82
C ARG A 62 -45.60 -14.47 3.15
N VAL A 63 -44.36 -14.86 3.48
CA VAL A 63 -43.72 -14.56 4.77
C VAL A 63 -42.44 -13.75 4.53
N PRO A 64 -42.15 -12.77 5.41
CA PRO A 64 -40.88 -12.06 5.38
C PRO A 64 -39.68 -12.99 5.31
N GLY A 65 -38.60 -12.57 4.67
CA GLY A 65 -37.43 -13.42 4.45
C GLY A 65 -36.58 -12.98 3.28
N VAL A 66 -35.73 -13.88 2.80
CA VAL A 66 -34.79 -13.61 1.72
C VAL A 66 -34.73 -14.78 0.73
N ASP A 67 -34.77 -14.46 -0.56
CA ASP A 67 -34.44 -15.38 -1.67
C ASP A 67 -33.25 -14.83 -2.45
N LEU A 68 -32.21 -15.65 -2.60
CA LEU A 68 -30.96 -15.28 -3.24
C LEU A 68 -30.67 -16.21 -4.42
N LEU A 69 -30.40 -15.63 -5.58
CA LEU A 69 -29.73 -16.29 -6.70
C LEU A 69 -28.23 -15.98 -6.62
N LEU A 70 -27.44 -16.97 -6.23
CA LEU A 70 -25.99 -16.87 -6.13
C LEU A 70 -25.33 -17.33 -7.43
N MET A 71 -24.38 -16.53 -7.93
CA MET A 71 -23.62 -16.82 -9.14
C MET A 71 -22.12 -16.87 -8.78
N ARG A 72 -21.47 -18.00 -9.06
CA ARG A 72 -20.03 -18.18 -8.79
C ARG A 72 -19.30 -18.67 -10.02
N HIS A 73 -18.11 -18.12 -10.25
CA HIS A 73 -17.23 -18.60 -11.31
C HIS A 73 -16.48 -19.86 -10.87
N ARG A 74 -16.52 -20.92 -11.68
CA ARG A 74 -16.01 -22.26 -11.32
C ARG A 74 -14.51 -22.30 -11.01
N HIS A 75 -13.71 -21.53 -11.74
CA HIS A 75 -12.24 -21.63 -11.71
C HIS A 75 -11.53 -20.49 -10.97
N LEU A 76 -12.23 -19.39 -10.69
CA LEU A 76 -11.57 -18.19 -10.14
C LEU A 76 -11.62 -18.19 -8.61
N GLY A 77 -12.58 -18.87 -7.99
CA GLY A 77 -12.68 -18.98 -6.53
C GLY A 77 -12.76 -17.60 -5.89
N THR A 78 -11.69 -17.19 -5.21
CA THR A 78 -11.57 -15.89 -4.55
C THR A 78 -10.97 -14.80 -5.44
N ARG A 79 -10.63 -15.08 -6.70
CA ARG A 79 -10.06 -14.08 -7.63
C ARG A 79 -11.18 -13.31 -8.31
N ASP A 80 -10.88 -12.05 -8.66
CA ASP A 80 -11.85 -11.20 -9.35
C ASP A 80 -12.23 -11.77 -10.71
N VAL A 81 -13.54 -11.84 -10.94
CA VAL A 81 -14.11 -12.09 -12.27
C VAL A 81 -13.99 -10.81 -13.08
N MET A 82 -13.54 -10.93 -14.33
CA MET A 82 -13.47 -9.79 -15.23
C MET A 82 -14.87 -9.16 -15.36
N HIS A 83 -15.01 -7.86 -15.09
CA HIS A 83 -16.31 -7.17 -15.06
C HIS A 83 -17.15 -7.34 -16.34
N ARG A 84 -16.50 -7.55 -17.50
CA ARG A 84 -17.18 -7.80 -18.78
C ARG A 84 -17.74 -9.21 -18.93
N TRP A 85 -17.31 -10.17 -18.12
CA TRP A 85 -17.71 -11.58 -18.27
C TRP A 85 -19.10 -11.81 -17.70
N LEU A 86 -20.03 -12.32 -18.50
CA LEU A 86 -21.44 -12.50 -18.13
C LEU A 86 -21.77 -13.96 -17.78
N PRO A 87 -22.55 -14.20 -16.70
CA PRO A 87 -22.92 -15.54 -16.27
C PRO A 87 -23.90 -16.24 -17.23
N LEU A 88 -24.67 -15.45 -17.96
CA LEU A 88 -25.72 -15.89 -18.89
C LEU A 88 -25.64 -15.06 -20.18
N PRO A 89 -26.21 -15.54 -21.29
CA PRO A 89 -26.40 -14.73 -22.50
C PRO A 89 -27.08 -13.39 -22.16
N SER A 90 -26.71 -12.30 -22.85
CA SER A 90 -27.13 -10.95 -22.45
C SER A 90 -28.64 -10.78 -22.39
N ASP A 91 -29.37 -11.31 -23.38
CA ASP A 91 -30.84 -11.27 -23.41
C ASP A 91 -31.46 -12.06 -22.26
N ARG A 92 -30.93 -13.26 -21.96
CA ARG A 92 -31.39 -14.05 -20.82
C ARG A 92 -31.13 -13.34 -19.50
N PHE A 93 -29.96 -12.73 -19.35
CA PHE A 93 -29.61 -11.99 -18.14
C PHE A 93 -30.49 -10.76 -17.92
N LYS A 94 -30.79 -10.00 -18.99
CA LYS A 94 -31.74 -8.88 -18.95
C LYS A 94 -33.15 -9.34 -18.52
N THR A 95 -33.64 -10.45 -19.08
CA THR A 95 -34.95 -11.01 -18.71
C THR A 95 -35.03 -11.37 -17.23
N ILE A 96 -34.01 -12.07 -16.69
CA ILE A 96 -33.96 -12.42 -15.27
C ILE A 96 -33.97 -11.17 -14.38
N ILE A 97 -33.18 -10.15 -14.70
CA ILE A 97 -33.14 -8.90 -13.96
C ILE A 97 -34.51 -8.20 -13.92
N ARG A 98 -35.22 -8.16 -15.06
CA ARG A 98 -36.56 -7.59 -15.14
C ARG A 98 -37.59 -8.39 -14.33
N ASN A 99 -37.57 -9.72 -14.43
CA ASN A 99 -38.51 -10.59 -13.72
C ASN A 99 -38.33 -10.48 -12.20
N LEU A 100 -37.08 -10.30 -11.74
CA LEU A 100 -36.75 -10.05 -10.33
C LEU A 100 -37.00 -8.60 -9.89
N LYS A 101 -37.44 -7.72 -10.81
CA LYS A 101 -37.64 -6.27 -10.59
C LYS A 101 -36.40 -5.52 -10.11
N ILE A 102 -35.22 -6.06 -10.42
CA ILE A 102 -33.93 -5.46 -10.07
C ILE A 102 -33.68 -4.24 -10.99
N PRO A 103 -33.18 -3.12 -10.46
CA PRO A 103 -32.88 -1.92 -11.24
C PRO A 103 -31.86 -2.18 -12.37
N PRO A 104 -32.12 -1.73 -13.62
CA PRO A 104 -31.23 -1.95 -14.77
C PRO A 104 -29.85 -1.27 -14.60
N GLN A 105 -29.73 -0.29 -13.71
CA GLN A 105 -28.47 0.33 -13.29
C GLN A 105 -27.42 -0.73 -12.88
N TYR A 106 -27.85 -1.86 -12.31
CA TYR A 106 -26.95 -2.98 -11.99
C TYR A 106 -26.20 -3.51 -13.22
N LEU A 107 -26.84 -3.57 -14.39
CA LEU A 107 -26.21 -4.04 -15.64
C LEU A 107 -25.04 -3.15 -16.06
N HIS A 108 -25.22 -1.84 -15.93
CA HIS A 108 -24.13 -0.89 -16.16
C HIS A 108 -23.04 -1.05 -15.10
N LEU A 109 -23.38 -1.02 -13.81
CA LEU A 109 -22.40 -1.16 -12.72
C LEU A 109 -21.59 -2.45 -12.83
N ARG A 110 -22.21 -3.53 -13.30
CA ARG A 110 -21.52 -4.79 -13.58
C ARG A 110 -20.59 -4.67 -14.78
N SER A 111 -21.03 -4.02 -15.85
CA SER A 111 -20.30 -3.91 -17.14
C SER A 111 -19.20 -2.83 -17.16
N SER A 112 -19.28 -1.83 -16.28
CA SER A 112 -18.35 -0.69 -16.20
C SER A 112 -17.57 -0.68 -14.89
N GLY A 113 -18.09 -1.31 -13.83
CA GLY A 113 -17.46 -1.43 -12.53
C GLY A 113 -16.30 -2.41 -12.55
N GLY A 114 -15.15 -1.95 -13.06
CA GLY A 114 -13.88 -2.64 -12.90
C GLY A 114 -13.54 -2.89 -11.43
N ALA A 115 -12.43 -3.60 -11.17
CA ALA A 115 -12.06 -4.01 -9.82
C ALA A 115 -12.01 -2.84 -8.82
N GLY A 116 -11.69 -1.61 -9.21
CA GLY A 116 -11.53 -0.49 -8.27
C GLY A 116 -12.81 0.20 -7.77
N CYS A 117 -13.94 0.06 -8.46
CA CYS A 117 -15.10 0.94 -8.27
C CYS A 117 -16.09 0.38 -7.25
N GLY A 118 -16.29 1.11 -6.14
CA GLY A 118 -17.43 0.90 -5.25
C GLY A 118 -18.66 1.64 -5.79
N ALA A 119 -19.83 1.01 -5.73
CA ALA A 119 -21.07 1.62 -6.17
C ALA A 119 -22.22 1.24 -5.24
N TYR A 120 -23.14 2.19 -5.06
CA TYR A 120 -24.37 2.03 -4.32
C TYR A 120 -25.48 2.71 -5.12
N ASP A 121 -26.61 2.02 -5.28
CA ASP A 121 -27.81 2.59 -5.89
C ASP A 121 -29.04 2.24 -5.04
N TYR A 122 -30.01 3.15 -5.08
CA TYR A 122 -31.25 3.06 -4.32
C TYR A 122 -32.40 3.64 -5.15
N SER A 123 -33.46 2.86 -5.32
CA SER A 123 -34.68 3.32 -5.99
C SER A 123 -35.93 2.70 -5.38
N THR A 124 -37.09 3.27 -5.68
CA THR A 124 -38.38 2.77 -5.20
C THR A 124 -39.32 2.57 -6.37
N LEU A 125 -40.12 1.51 -6.33
CA LEU A 125 -41.25 1.34 -7.23
C LEU A 125 -42.52 1.75 -6.49
N ARG A 126 -43.33 2.59 -7.11
CA ARG A 126 -44.56 3.15 -6.54
C ARG A 126 -45.79 2.81 -7.37
N ASP A 127 -46.93 2.66 -6.71
CA ASP A 127 -48.22 2.52 -7.38
C ASP A 127 -48.72 3.86 -7.96
N SER A 128 -49.93 3.87 -8.52
CA SER A 128 -50.56 5.07 -9.08
C SER A 128 -50.87 6.16 -8.05
N GLU A 129 -50.96 5.79 -6.77
CA GLU A 129 -51.21 6.70 -5.64
C GLU A 129 -49.91 7.22 -5.02
N GLY A 130 -48.75 6.77 -5.52
CA GLY A 130 -47.43 7.14 -5.02
C GLY A 130 -46.96 6.35 -3.79
N LYS A 131 -47.71 5.33 -3.36
CA LYS A 131 -47.30 4.43 -2.27
C LYS A 131 -46.20 3.50 -2.75
N VAL A 132 -45.23 3.24 -1.88
CA VAL A 132 -44.09 2.37 -2.15
C VAL A 132 -44.56 0.92 -2.17
N THR A 133 -44.31 0.25 -3.29
CA THR A 133 -44.58 -1.19 -3.48
C THR A 133 -43.30 -2.00 -3.36
N HIS A 134 -42.17 -1.45 -3.82
CA HIS A 134 -40.87 -2.11 -3.75
C HIS A 134 -39.76 -1.12 -3.44
N ILE A 135 -38.72 -1.59 -2.75
CA ILE A 135 -37.50 -0.84 -2.49
C ILE A 135 -36.32 -1.61 -3.06
N ASN A 136 -35.57 -0.97 -3.94
CA ASN A 136 -34.49 -1.57 -4.70
C ASN A 136 -33.14 -1.08 -4.20
N PHE A 137 -32.17 -1.98 -4.19
CA PHE A 137 -30.80 -1.70 -3.79
C PHE A 137 -29.81 -2.38 -4.72
N VAL A 138 -28.77 -1.65 -5.09
CA VAL A 138 -27.56 -2.23 -5.67
C VAL A 138 -26.40 -1.85 -4.76
N LEU A 139 -25.62 -2.86 -4.37
CA LEU A 139 -24.42 -2.65 -3.57
C LEU A 139 -23.28 -3.44 -4.19
N ARG A 140 -22.27 -2.73 -4.69
CA ARG A 140 -21.02 -3.29 -5.18
C ARG A 140 -19.89 -2.70 -4.35
N PRO A 141 -19.43 -3.37 -3.29
CA PRO A 141 -18.17 -3.02 -2.66
C PRO A 141 -17.09 -3.18 -3.71
N GLY A 142 -16.27 -2.15 -3.97
CA GLY A 142 -15.18 -2.34 -4.93
C GLY A 142 -14.17 -3.41 -4.45
N HIS A 143 -13.27 -3.81 -5.33
CA HIS A 143 -12.26 -4.86 -5.14
C HIS A 143 -10.81 -4.34 -5.25
N GLY A 144 -9.86 -5.19 -4.91
CA GLY A 144 -8.42 -4.98 -5.09
C GLY A 144 -7.76 -6.33 -5.29
N SER A 145 -6.82 -6.42 -6.24
CA SER A 145 -6.30 -7.67 -6.81
C SER A 145 -5.64 -8.63 -5.81
N GLU A 146 -5.27 -8.17 -4.61
CA GLU A 146 -4.49 -8.98 -3.65
C GLU A 146 -5.33 -9.63 -2.54
N TYR A 147 -6.52 -9.12 -2.20
CA TYR A 147 -7.13 -9.46 -0.91
C TYR A 147 -8.33 -10.41 -0.94
N ARG A 148 -9.12 -10.46 -2.04
CA ARG A 148 -10.19 -11.43 -2.42
C ARG A 148 -11.24 -10.70 -3.29
N SER A 149 -11.98 -11.45 -4.10
CA SER A 149 -13.16 -10.97 -4.82
C SER A 149 -14.25 -10.65 -3.82
N PHE A 150 -14.76 -9.41 -3.83
CA PHE A 150 -16.00 -9.14 -3.14
C PHE A 150 -17.17 -9.43 -4.05
N TRP A 151 -18.24 -9.84 -3.41
CA TRP A 151 -19.52 -10.05 -4.02
C TRP A 151 -20.16 -8.73 -4.45
N ALA A 152 -21.06 -8.78 -5.43
CA ALA A 152 -21.97 -7.70 -5.76
C ALA A 152 -23.40 -8.14 -5.47
N PHE A 153 -24.18 -7.24 -4.89
CA PHE A 153 -25.58 -7.44 -4.54
C PHE A 153 -26.46 -6.55 -5.40
N ALA A 154 -27.55 -7.11 -5.92
CA ALA A 154 -28.64 -6.35 -6.50
C ALA A 154 -29.95 -7.02 -6.13
N GLY A 155 -30.85 -6.29 -5.50
CA GLY A 155 -32.06 -6.88 -4.96
C GLY A 155 -33.19 -5.90 -4.75
N THR A 156 -34.35 -6.49 -4.54
CA THR A 156 -35.64 -5.82 -4.41
C THR A 156 -36.36 -6.35 -3.19
N TRP A 157 -36.80 -5.44 -2.34
CA TRP A 157 -37.67 -5.73 -1.20
C TRP A 157 -39.11 -5.42 -1.56
N ASP A 158 -40.02 -6.35 -1.31
CA ASP A 158 -41.46 -6.23 -1.55
C ASP A 158 -42.20 -5.77 -0.29
N ALA A 159 -42.94 -4.66 -0.40
CA ALA A 159 -43.67 -4.07 0.71
C ALA A 159 -44.88 -4.88 1.19
N LYS A 160 -45.43 -5.76 0.35
CA LYS A 160 -46.59 -6.60 0.73
C LYS A 160 -46.18 -7.79 1.57
N THR A 161 -45.01 -8.36 1.29
CA THR A 161 -44.53 -9.59 1.92
C THR A 161 -43.42 -9.35 2.94
N GLY A 162 -42.75 -8.18 2.88
CA GLY A 162 -41.55 -7.91 3.67
C GLY A 162 -40.36 -8.77 3.23
N ARG A 163 -40.37 -9.27 1.99
CA ARG A 163 -39.38 -10.23 1.50
C ARG A 163 -38.39 -9.58 0.54
N THR A 164 -37.11 -9.92 0.69
CA THR A 164 -36.04 -9.48 -0.23
C THR A 164 -35.70 -10.58 -1.21
N VAL A 165 -35.79 -10.27 -2.50
CA VAL A 165 -35.33 -11.14 -3.59
C VAL A 165 -34.11 -10.49 -4.22
N ALA A 166 -33.02 -11.24 -4.40
CA ALA A 166 -31.78 -10.66 -4.89
C ALA A 166 -30.88 -11.61 -5.68
N ILE A 167 -29.98 -11.00 -6.46
CA ILE A 167 -28.84 -11.66 -7.07
C ILE A 167 -27.57 -11.29 -6.31
N MET A 168 -26.72 -12.30 -6.11
CA MET A 168 -25.37 -12.16 -5.56
C MET A 168 -24.35 -12.74 -6.54
N ASP A 169 -23.46 -11.91 -7.06
CA ASP A 169 -22.33 -12.35 -7.89
C ASP A 169 -21.07 -12.43 -7.03
N GLY A 170 -20.25 -13.48 -7.15
CA GLY A 170 -18.89 -13.52 -6.57
C GLY A 170 -18.78 -13.86 -5.08
N MET A 171 -19.88 -14.20 -4.40
CA MET A 171 -19.85 -14.56 -2.97
C MET A 171 -19.18 -15.92 -2.77
N THR A 172 -18.13 -15.99 -1.94
CA THR A 172 -17.46 -17.27 -1.65
C THR A 172 -18.26 -18.13 -0.68
N ALA A 173 -17.98 -19.44 -0.59
CA ALA A 173 -18.62 -20.32 0.37
C ALA A 173 -18.44 -19.83 1.83
N LYS A 174 -17.24 -19.36 2.18
CA LYS A 174 -16.97 -18.80 3.51
C LYS A 174 -17.76 -17.52 3.80
N ASP A 175 -17.94 -16.67 2.79
CA ASP A 175 -18.75 -15.45 2.95
C ASP A 175 -20.23 -15.80 3.06
N LEU A 176 -20.67 -16.83 2.34
CA LEU A 176 -22.03 -17.34 2.47
C LEU A 176 -22.29 -17.91 3.87
N ASP A 177 -21.36 -18.66 4.46
CA ASP A 177 -21.52 -19.18 5.83
C ASP A 177 -21.70 -18.04 6.84
N LYS A 178 -20.93 -16.95 6.68
CA LYS A 178 -21.11 -15.74 7.49
C LYS A 178 -22.49 -15.11 7.25
N LEU A 179 -22.91 -14.98 5.99
CA LEU A 179 -24.23 -14.45 5.64
C LEU A 179 -25.36 -15.29 6.27
N LYS A 180 -25.30 -16.61 6.17
CA LYS A 180 -26.27 -17.54 6.78
C LYS A 180 -26.37 -17.32 8.28
N ASN A 181 -25.25 -17.16 8.97
CA ASN A 181 -25.24 -16.88 10.41
C ASN A 181 -25.91 -15.54 10.73
N HIS A 182 -25.62 -14.49 9.94
CA HIS A 182 -26.27 -13.19 10.11
C HIS A 182 -27.77 -13.23 9.79
N LEU A 183 -28.21 -13.97 8.77
CA LEU A 183 -29.63 -14.17 8.45
C LEU A 183 -30.37 -14.86 9.60
N LYS A 184 -29.77 -15.90 10.20
CA LYS A 184 -30.31 -16.58 11.38
C LYS A 184 -30.45 -15.63 12.57
N SER A 185 -29.42 -14.84 12.86
CA SER A 185 -29.46 -13.86 13.96
C SER A 185 -30.42 -12.70 13.71
N ALA A 186 -30.67 -12.34 12.45
CA ALA A 186 -31.55 -11.25 12.05
C ALA A 186 -32.98 -11.69 11.74
N GLY A 187 -33.32 -12.98 11.89
CA GLY A 187 -34.60 -13.59 11.48
C GLY A 187 -35.84 -12.73 11.76
N PRO A 188 -36.08 -12.32 13.01
CA PRO A 188 -37.26 -11.53 13.38
C PRO A 188 -37.34 -10.15 12.71
N LEU A 189 -36.22 -9.64 12.21
CA LEU A 189 -36.08 -8.31 11.63
C LEU A 189 -35.97 -8.32 10.09
N LEU A 190 -36.03 -9.50 9.45
CA LEU A 190 -35.90 -9.61 7.99
C LEU A 190 -37.04 -8.97 7.21
N HIS A 191 -38.18 -8.70 7.86
CA HIS A 191 -39.27 -7.93 7.28
C HIS A 191 -38.86 -6.48 6.97
N HIS A 192 -37.85 -5.93 7.65
CA HIS A 192 -37.43 -4.54 7.49
C HIS A 192 -36.62 -4.35 6.19
N PRO A 193 -36.93 -3.33 5.36
CA PRO A 193 -36.33 -3.15 4.04
C PRO A 193 -34.82 -2.89 4.04
N LEU A 194 -34.25 -2.46 5.18
CA LEU A 194 -32.82 -2.20 5.34
C LEU A 194 -32.02 -3.31 6.04
N MET A 195 -32.69 -4.36 6.54
CA MET A 195 -32.01 -5.36 7.37
C MET A 195 -30.92 -6.09 6.60
N PHE A 196 -31.22 -6.47 5.35
CA PHE A 196 -30.25 -7.16 4.51
C PHE A 196 -29.02 -6.28 4.20
N GLN A 197 -29.23 -5.00 3.90
CA GLN A 197 -28.21 -4.00 3.60
C GLN A 197 -27.33 -3.74 4.82
N GLU A 198 -27.90 -3.75 6.01
CA GLU A 198 -27.14 -3.65 7.25
C GLU A 198 -26.31 -4.90 7.55
N ILE A 199 -26.79 -6.10 7.19
CA ILE A 199 -25.98 -7.32 7.25
C ILE A 199 -24.78 -7.18 6.30
N LEU A 200 -25.02 -6.77 5.06
CA LEU A 200 -23.97 -6.56 4.07
C LEU A 200 -22.95 -5.50 4.52
N LEU A 201 -23.41 -4.38 5.06
CA LEU A 201 -22.54 -3.34 5.63
C LEU A 201 -21.70 -3.91 6.79
N HIS A 202 -22.29 -4.70 7.68
CA HIS A 202 -21.56 -5.34 8.77
C HIS A 202 -20.49 -6.31 8.25
N MET A 203 -20.81 -7.11 7.22
CA MET A 203 -19.85 -8.00 6.58
C MET A 203 -18.68 -7.23 5.95
N ILE A 204 -18.94 -6.09 5.32
CA ILE A 204 -17.90 -5.20 4.77
C ILE A 204 -16.98 -4.69 5.88
N ILE A 205 -17.54 -4.14 6.96
CA ILE A 205 -16.76 -3.58 8.09
C ILE A 205 -15.87 -4.66 8.71
N THR A 206 -16.45 -5.83 9.00
CA THR A 206 -15.73 -6.96 9.60
C THR A 206 -14.61 -7.46 8.71
N TYR A 207 -14.83 -7.53 7.40
CA TYR A 207 -13.79 -7.89 6.45
C TYR A 207 -12.64 -6.87 6.43
N LEU A 208 -12.94 -5.58 6.41
CA LEU A 208 -11.90 -4.54 6.42
C LEU A 208 -11.03 -4.61 7.68
N HIS A 209 -11.59 -4.96 8.84
CA HIS A 209 -10.79 -5.18 10.05
C HIS A 209 -9.85 -6.37 9.98
N GLN A 210 -10.32 -7.47 9.38
CA GLN A 210 -9.51 -8.68 9.25
C GLN A 210 -8.23 -8.42 8.45
N ILE A 211 -8.25 -7.43 7.55
CA ILE A 211 -7.07 -7.00 6.78
C ILE A 211 -6.31 -5.89 7.52
N ARG A 212 -7.01 -4.89 8.06
CA ARG A 212 -6.36 -3.70 8.63
C ARG A 212 -5.45 -4.05 9.81
N ILE A 213 -5.94 -4.84 10.75
CA ILE A 213 -5.21 -5.14 12.00
C ILE A 213 -3.80 -5.71 11.71
N PRO A 214 -3.63 -6.79 10.92
CA PRO A 214 -2.30 -7.33 10.66
C PRO A 214 -1.39 -6.39 9.85
N GLU A 215 -1.95 -5.59 8.94
CA GLU A 215 -1.18 -4.61 8.16
C GLU A 215 -0.66 -3.46 9.04
N ASP A 216 -1.50 -2.94 9.94
CA ASP A 216 -1.11 -1.92 10.92
C ASP A 216 -0.04 -2.47 11.89
N GLU A 217 -0.21 -3.71 12.38
CA GLU A 217 0.77 -4.38 13.23
C GLU A 217 2.11 -4.59 12.54
N ALA A 218 2.10 -5.01 11.28
CA ALA A 218 3.30 -5.16 10.46
C ALA A 218 4.02 -3.81 10.31
N TYR A 219 3.28 -2.72 10.02
CA TYR A 219 3.82 -1.37 9.97
C TYR A 219 4.44 -0.95 11.32
N PHE A 220 3.74 -1.15 12.44
CA PHE A 220 4.27 -0.81 13.76
C PHE A 220 5.52 -1.62 14.12
N SER A 221 5.66 -2.84 13.62
CA SER A 221 6.89 -3.62 13.78
C SER A 221 8.07 -2.98 13.04
N LEU A 222 7.85 -2.49 11.82
CA LEU A 222 8.86 -1.80 11.03
C LEU A 222 9.25 -0.47 11.68
N GLU A 223 8.26 0.33 12.07
CA GLU A 223 8.49 1.63 12.68
C GLU A 223 9.30 1.51 13.97
N ARG A 224 9.03 0.49 14.79
CA ARG A 224 9.81 0.21 16.02
C ARG A 224 11.28 -0.12 15.75
N LYS A 225 11.58 -0.90 14.71
CA LYS A 225 12.97 -1.24 14.32
C LYS A 225 13.80 0.01 14.02
N THR A 226 13.17 1.09 13.56
CA THR A 226 13.88 2.34 13.25
C THR A 226 14.46 3.00 14.51
N GLY A 227 13.83 2.79 15.66
CA GLY A 227 14.18 3.45 16.92
C GLY A 227 13.73 4.91 17.03
N ILE A 228 12.92 5.40 16.08
CA ILE A 228 12.39 6.77 16.09
C ILE A 228 10.99 6.83 16.72
N SER A 229 10.31 5.69 16.83
CA SER A 229 9.01 5.60 17.50
C SER A 229 9.12 5.78 19.01
N ARG A 230 8.12 6.40 19.64
CA ARG A 230 8.04 6.61 21.10
C ARG A 230 8.00 5.30 21.92
N VAL A 231 7.47 4.23 21.34
CA VAL A 231 7.33 2.93 22.02
C VAL A 231 8.63 2.13 21.86
N ASN A 232 9.45 2.11 22.90
CA ASN A 232 10.61 1.25 22.99
C ASN A 232 10.26 0.02 23.82
N ASN A 233 10.12 -1.14 23.18
CA ASN A 233 10.05 -2.41 23.91
C ASN A 233 11.44 -2.81 24.38
N ALA A 234 11.55 -3.37 25.59
CA ALA A 234 12.82 -3.86 26.14
C ALA A 234 13.46 -4.94 25.25
N GLN A 235 12.65 -5.73 24.53
CA GLN A 235 13.13 -6.71 23.54
C GLN A 235 13.74 -6.05 22.29
N ASP A 236 13.30 -4.84 21.92
CA ASP A 236 13.82 -4.09 20.76
C ASP A 236 15.13 -3.34 21.09
N ALA A 237 15.61 -3.40 22.35
CA ALA A 237 16.87 -2.77 22.76
C ALA A 237 18.11 -3.38 22.08
N GLN A 238 18.01 -4.63 21.62
CA GLN A 238 19.07 -5.33 20.88
C GLN A 238 19.02 -5.07 19.36
N THR A 239 18.01 -4.34 18.86
CA THR A 239 17.90 -4.07 17.41
C THR A 239 18.81 -2.91 17.00
N THR A 240 19.53 -3.10 15.89
CA THR A 240 20.29 -2.03 15.23
C THR A 240 19.34 -0.88 14.88
N LYS A 241 19.69 0.33 15.32
CA LYS A 241 18.91 1.53 15.03
C LYS A 241 19.11 1.94 13.57
N ILE A 242 18.19 2.73 13.04
CA ILE A 242 18.19 3.15 11.63
C ILE A 242 19.53 3.77 11.17
N TRP A 243 20.26 4.42 12.07
CA TRP A 243 21.56 5.03 11.80
C TRP A 243 22.65 4.01 11.43
N ASP A 244 22.54 2.79 11.96
CA ASP A 244 23.50 1.70 11.79
C ASP A 244 22.99 0.62 10.83
N TRP A 245 21.88 0.89 10.13
CA TRP A 245 21.32 -0.06 9.17
C TRP A 245 22.23 -0.25 7.96
N THR A 246 22.27 -1.49 7.50
CA THR A 246 22.85 -1.89 6.22
C THR A 246 21.97 -1.47 5.05
N PHE A 247 22.55 -1.42 3.84
CA PHE A 247 21.80 -1.12 2.62
C PHE A 247 20.61 -2.07 2.39
N GLU A 248 20.78 -3.37 2.70
CA GLU A 248 19.70 -4.36 2.57
C GLU A 248 18.53 -4.07 3.52
N GLN A 249 18.81 -3.65 4.75
CA GLN A 249 17.78 -3.24 5.71
C GLN A 249 17.03 -2.00 5.24
N PHE A 250 17.72 -1.01 4.65
CA PHE A 250 17.07 0.15 4.02
C PHE A 250 16.17 -0.27 2.85
N GLN A 251 16.66 -1.16 1.99
CA GLN A 251 15.89 -1.65 0.84
C GLN A 251 14.62 -2.39 1.28
N ASP A 252 14.73 -3.27 2.28
CA ASP A 252 13.58 -3.99 2.84
C ASP A 252 12.57 -3.02 3.49
N ALA A 253 13.04 -2.12 4.35
CA ALA A 253 12.19 -1.11 4.99
C ALA A 253 11.47 -0.22 3.97
N THR A 254 12.17 0.19 2.92
CA THR A 254 11.61 1.01 1.84
C THR A 254 10.55 0.25 1.06
N ARG A 255 10.79 -1.03 0.77
CA ARG A 255 9.79 -1.90 0.13
C ARG A 255 8.54 -2.04 0.99
N VAL A 256 8.69 -2.33 2.27
CA VAL A 256 7.54 -2.51 3.19
C VAL A 256 6.77 -1.19 3.36
N ALA A 257 7.45 -0.06 3.56
CA ALA A 257 6.80 1.24 3.68
C ALA A 257 6.03 1.64 2.41
N ASN A 258 6.59 1.38 1.22
CA ASN A 258 5.88 1.63 -0.04
C ASN A 258 4.71 0.67 -0.28
N ARG A 259 4.83 -0.60 0.13
CA ARG A 259 3.70 -1.52 0.11
C ARG A 259 2.58 -1.01 1.01
N PHE A 260 2.91 -0.55 2.21
CA PHE A 260 1.94 -0.01 3.15
C PHE A 260 1.20 1.23 2.60
N ASN A 261 1.83 2.07 1.77
CA ASN A 261 1.11 3.15 1.05
C ASN A 261 -0.04 2.63 0.20
N THR A 262 0.15 1.50 -0.50
CA THR A 262 -0.92 0.89 -1.30
C THR A 262 -2.06 0.37 -0.42
N THR A 263 -1.73 -0.17 0.76
CA THR A 263 -2.68 -0.61 1.79
C THR A 263 -3.49 0.56 2.36
N VAL A 264 -2.84 1.68 2.72
CA VAL A 264 -3.51 2.89 3.21
C VAL A 264 -4.45 3.46 2.15
N ALA A 265 -4.04 3.51 0.88
CA ALA A 265 -4.89 3.96 -0.22
C ALA A 265 -6.10 3.03 -0.45
N TYR A 266 -5.89 1.71 -0.29
CA TYR A 266 -6.96 0.72 -0.32
C TYR A 266 -8.00 0.99 0.78
N PHE A 267 -7.55 1.14 2.04
CA PHE A 267 -8.44 1.39 3.17
C PHE A 267 -9.15 2.74 3.10
N ALA A 268 -8.47 3.79 2.63
CA ALA A 268 -9.08 5.12 2.48
C ALA A 268 -10.35 5.06 1.62
N ARG A 269 -10.26 4.40 0.46
CA ARG A 269 -11.40 4.23 -0.45
C ARG A 269 -12.52 3.38 0.18
N ARG A 270 -12.15 2.34 0.93
CA ARG A 270 -13.09 1.32 1.45
C ARG A 270 -13.86 1.81 2.66
N PHE A 271 -13.18 2.46 3.61
CA PHE A 271 -13.84 3.06 4.76
C PHE A 271 -14.75 4.20 4.31
N SER A 272 -14.31 5.02 3.35
CA SER A 272 -15.15 6.07 2.77
C SER A 272 -16.40 5.52 2.11
N PHE A 273 -16.27 4.45 1.31
CA PHE A 273 -17.43 3.78 0.71
C PHE A 273 -18.39 3.22 1.76
N ALA A 274 -17.88 2.48 2.77
CA ALA A 274 -18.72 1.93 3.83
C ALA A 274 -19.42 3.03 4.63
N LEU A 275 -18.74 4.16 4.88
CA LEU A 275 -19.31 5.32 5.55
C LEU A 275 -20.42 5.97 4.73
N GLN A 276 -20.21 6.12 3.42
CA GLN A 276 -21.24 6.62 2.50
C GLN A 276 -22.48 5.74 2.50
N VAL A 277 -22.31 4.40 2.46
CA VAL A 277 -23.42 3.45 2.57
C VAL A 277 -24.15 3.60 3.91
N ALA A 278 -23.42 3.68 5.02
CA ALA A 278 -24.02 3.84 6.35
C ALA A 278 -24.83 5.14 6.48
N LYS A 279 -24.28 6.27 6.00
CA LYS A 279 -24.96 7.57 5.95
C LYS A 279 -26.21 7.50 5.06
N ARG A 280 -26.10 6.86 3.91
CA ARG A 280 -27.24 6.70 2.99
C ARG A 280 -28.36 5.84 3.58
N LEU A 281 -28.03 4.77 4.31
CA LEU A 281 -29.03 3.97 5.02
C LEU A 281 -29.75 4.80 6.10
N LEU A 282 -29.04 5.69 6.79
CA LEU A 282 -29.63 6.62 7.75
C LEU A 282 -30.57 7.62 7.07
N ASP A 283 -30.18 8.20 5.92
CA ASP A 283 -31.08 9.07 5.14
C ASP A 283 -32.36 8.33 4.71
N ILE A 284 -32.22 7.04 4.33
CA ILE A 284 -33.36 6.20 3.96
C ILE A 284 -34.26 5.92 5.17
N MET A 285 -33.71 5.78 6.38
CA MET A 285 -34.52 5.69 7.60
C MET A 285 -35.39 6.94 7.80
N ASP A 286 -34.86 8.13 7.49
CA ASP A 286 -35.65 9.38 7.56
C ASP A 286 -36.76 9.41 6.50
N MET A 287 -36.46 8.99 5.27
CA MET A 287 -37.48 8.88 4.21
C MET A 287 -38.55 7.84 4.55
N LEU A 288 -38.17 6.68 5.10
CA LEU A 288 -39.09 5.62 5.53
C LEU A 288 -40.07 6.12 6.60
N LYS A 289 -39.58 6.94 7.54
CA LYS A 289 -40.38 7.49 8.63
C LYS A 289 -41.32 8.60 8.16
N ASN A 290 -40.80 9.54 7.38
CA ASN A 290 -41.45 10.82 7.12
C ASN A 290 -42.17 10.89 5.76
N GLU A 291 -41.62 10.25 4.74
CA GLU A 291 -42.06 10.43 3.34
C GLU A 291 -42.80 9.21 2.80
N TYR A 292 -42.39 8.01 3.17
CA TYR A 292 -42.91 6.81 2.53
C TYR A 292 -44.24 6.37 3.13
N GLN A 293 -45.16 6.06 2.22
CA GLN A 293 -46.43 5.43 2.50
C GLN A 293 -46.43 4.06 1.83
N PHE A 294 -46.99 3.08 2.51
CA PHE A 294 -47.12 1.71 2.03
C PHE A 294 -48.61 1.40 1.87
N GLU A 295 -48.94 0.47 0.97
CA GLU A 295 -50.31 -0.04 0.84
C GLU A 295 -50.75 -0.75 2.13
N ASP A 296 -49.84 -1.53 2.72
CA ASP A 296 -50.06 -2.19 4.01
C ASP A 296 -49.65 -1.29 5.20
N HIS A 297 -50.64 -0.88 5.98
CA HIS A 297 -50.44 -0.12 7.21
C HIS A 297 -49.73 -0.93 8.30
N GLN A 298 -49.88 -2.26 8.33
CA GLN A 298 -49.17 -3.11 9.29
C GLN A 298 -47.68 -3.11 9.01
N MET A 299 -47.27 -3.21 7.74
CA MET A 299 -45.86 -3.09 7.34
C MET A 299 -45.24 -1.76 7.81
N LYS A 300 -45.96 -0.64 7.61
CA LYS A 300 -45.49 0.66 8.10
C LYS A 300 -45.30 0.67 9.62
N ALA A 301 -46.24 0.11 10.37
CA ALA A 301 -46.15 0.02 11.83
C ALA A 301 -44.96 -0.86 12.28
N MET A 302 -44.73 -2.01 11.63
CA MET A 302 -43.60 -2.90 11.93
C MET A 302 -42.25 -2.19 11.68
N ILE A 303 -42.11 -1.48 10.56
CA ILE A 303 -40.92 -0.69 10.26
C ILE A 303 -40.68 0.36 11.36
N GLN A 304 -41.73 1.10 11.74
CA GLN A 304 -41.65 2.15 12.75
C GLN A 304 -41.31 1.64 14.16
N GLN A 305 -41.74 0.43 14.54
CA GLN A 305 -41.40 -0.17 15.83
C GLN A 305 -39.88 -0.36 16.00
N THR A 306 -39.15 -0.51 14.89
CA THR A 306 -37.70 -0.73 14.90
C THR A 306 -36.86 0.53 14.64
N ASP A 307 -37.50 1.68 14.42
CA ASP A 307 -36.83 2.93 14.00
C ASP A 307 -35.74 3.37 14.99
N TRP A 308 -36.08 3.44 16.28
CA TRP A 308 -35.20 4.03 17.30
C TRP A 308 -33.87 3.27 17.43
N PHE A 309 -33.90 1.95 17.64
CA PHE A 309 -32.68 1.18 17.90
C PHE A 309 -31.84 1.05 16.63
N ARG A 310 -32.48 0.94 15.46
CA ARG A 310 -31.78 0.81 14.18
C ARG A 310 -31.05 2.10 13.84
N ARG A 311 -31.67 3.25 14.13
CA ARG A 311 -31.03 4.56 14.02
C ARG A 311 -29.82 4.68 14.94
N GLU A 312 -29.93 4.29 16.21
CA GLU A 312 -28.78 4.25 17.12
C GLU A 312 -27.65 3.34 16.61
N GLN A 313 -27.99 2.16 16.10
CA GLN A 313 -27.02 1.24 15.51
C GLN A 313 -26.32 1.83 14.29
N LEU A 314 -27.04 2.50 13.39
CA LEU A 314 -26.46 3.18 12.24
C LEU A 314 -25.57 4.34 12.64
N HIS A 315 -25.97 5.17 13.61
CA HIS A 315 -25.12 6.24 14.16
C HIS A 315 -23.84 5.68 14.77
N ASN A 316 -23.92 4.59 15.54
CA ASN A 316 -22.76 3.93 16.13
C ASN A 316 -21.81 3.39 15.03
N ARG A 317 -22.35 2.80 13.96
CA ARG A 317 -21.55 2.34 12.82
C ARG A 317 -20.90 3.49 12.05
N ILE A 318 -21.59 4.61 11.88
CA ILE A 318 -21.06 5.83 11.27
C ILE A 318 -19.87 6.36 12.10
N ALA A 319 -20.05 6.54 13.41
CA ALA A 319 -18.99 7.02 14.30
C ALA A 319 -17.77 6.09 14.29
N LEU A 320 -18.01 4.78 14.26
CA LEU A 320 -16.95 3.77 14.16
C LEU A 320 -16.17 3.90 12.84
N LEU A 321 -16.87 4.04 11.71
CA LEU A 321 -16.27 4.19 10.39
C LEU A 321 -15.50 5.51 10.24
N GLU A 322 -16.01 6.61 10.80
CA GLU A 322 -15.31 7.90 10.88
C GLU A 322 -14.00 7.77 11.67
N GLY A 323 -14.03 7.03 12.79
CA GLY A 323 -12.83 6.65 13.52
C GLY A 323 -11.82 5.87 12.68
N TYR A 324 -12.27 4.95 11.83
CA TYR A 324 -11.39 4.18 10.94
C TYR A 324 -10.81 4.98 9.79
N GLU A 325 -11.59 5.87 9.18
CA GLU A 325 -11.05 6.83 8.21
C GLU A 325 -9.96 7.69 8.86
N HIS A 326 -10.19 8.19 10.07
CA HIS A 326 -9.23 9.01 10.78
C HIS A 326 -7.94 8.24 11.12
N ILE A 327 -8.07 7.01 11.64
CA ILE A 327 -6.91 6.14 11.92
C ILE A 327 -6.12 5.91 10.63
N ASN A 328 -6.78 5.60 9.52
CA ASN A 328 -6.11 5.37 8.25
C ASN A 328 -5.38 6.63 7.72
N GLN A 329 -5.96 7.82 7.89
CA GLN A 329 -5.28 9.09 7.59
C GLN A 329 -4.04 9.31 8.46
N CYS A 330 -4.12 9.02 9.76
CA CYS A 330 -2.98 9.09 10.66
C CYS A 330 -1.88 8.10 10.26
N MET A 331 -2.25 6.87 9.88
CA MET A 331 -1.29 5.85 9.40
C MET A 331 -0.60 6.30 8.11
N GLY A 332 -1.33 6.91 7.17
CA GLY A 332 -0.76 7.52 5.97
C GLY A 332 0.31 8.57 6.30
N LYS A 333 -0.02 9.54 7.16
CA LYS A 333 0.93 10.58 7.60
C LYS A 333 2.15 10.01 8.32
N ARG A 334 1.96 8.98 9.15
CA ARG A 334 3.07 8.30 9.84
C ARG A 334 4.00 7.63 8.83
N ASN A 335 3.45 6.95 7.83
CA ASN A 335 4.26 6.30 6.80
C ASN A 335 4.97 7.30 5.89
N GLU A 336 4.34 8.42 5.52
CA GLU A 336 4.99 9.52 4.81
C GLU A 336 6.23 10.02 5.56
N ASN A 337 6.10 10.24 6.87
CA ASN A 337 7.21 10.63 7.73
C ASN A 337 8.30 9.55 7.80
N LEU A 338 7.91 8.27 7.93
CA LEU A 338 8.86 7.15 7.94
C LEU A 338 9.66 7.08 6.64
N VAL A 339 8.99 7.18 5.49
CA VAL A 339 9.63 7.20 4.17
C VAL A 339 10.60 8.37 4.05
N ALA A 340 10.20 9.57 4.48
CA ALA A 340 11.07 10.75 4.48
C ALA A 340 12.33 10.55 5.33
N VAL A 341 12.17 9.95 6.52
CA VAL A 341 13.27 9.58 7.40
C VAL A 341 14.20 8.56 6.72
N LEU A 342 13.67 7.48 6.14
CA LEU A 342 14.46 6.44 5.47
C LEU A 342 15.36 7.05 4.39
N TYR A 343 14.80 7.90 3.51
CA TYR A 343 15.57 8.59 2.49
C TYR A 343 16.60 9.56 3.06
N THR A 344 16.25 10.28 4.13
CA THR A 344 17.16 11.24 4.78
C THR A 344 18.38 10.52 5.36
N VAL A 345 18.18 9.43 6.10
CA VAL A 345 19.29 8.67 6.69
C VAL A 345 20.15 8.02 5.62
N LEU A 346 19.55 7.43 4.59
CA LEU A 346 20.29 6.83 3.48
C LEU A 346 21.16 7.88 2.74
N ASN A 347 20.60 9.06 2.47
CA ASN A 347 21.35 10.15 1.84
C ASN A 347 22.50 10.66 2.72
N LEU A 348 22.32 10.70 4.04
CA LEU A 348 23.39 11.04 4.98
C LEU A 348 24.51 9.99 4.96
N GLN A 349 24.19 8.71 4.95
CA GLN A 349 25.18 7.64 4.84
C GLN A 349 25.95 7.70 3.51
N ILE A 350 25.24 7.96 2.39
CA ILE A 350 25.87 8.18 1.08
C ILE A 350 26.81 9.39 1.12
N ALA A 351 26.36 10.52 1.68
CA ALA A 351 27.18 11.72 1.79
C ALA A 351 28.43 11.50 2.65
N GLN A 352 28.33 10.72 3.73
CA GLN A 352 29.46 10.31 4.55
C GLN A 352 30.42 9.40 3.79
N ALA A 353 29.91 8.41 3.05
CA ALA A 353 30.72 7.53 2.21
C ALA A 353 31.47 8.30 1.12
N VAL A 354 30.81 9.23 0.41
CA VAL A 354 31.43 10.12 -0.59
C VAL A 354 32.49 11.02 0.04
N ARG A 355 32.23 11.56 1.23
CA ARG A 355 33.24 12.33 1.98
C ARG A 355 34.47 11.48 2.28
N ASN A 356 34.29 10.24 2.71
CA ASN A 356 35.40 9.34 3.04
C ASN A 356 36.17 8.91 1.78
N ASP A 357 35.49 8.66 0.66
CA ASP A 357 36.10 8.33 -0.64
C ASP A 357 36.95 9.49 -1.20
N SER A 358 36.65 10.74 -0.81
CA SER A 358 37.47 11.89 -1.17
C SER A 358 38.82 11.96 -0.44
N ILE A 359 39.04 11.19 0.65
CA ILE A 359 40.28 11.24 1.45
C ILE A 359 41.48 10.66 0.67
N PRO A 360 41.40 9.46 0.08
CA PRO A 360 42.46 8.94 -0.79
C PRO A 360 42.78 9.88 -1.95
N MET A 361 41.75 10.46 -2.60
CA MET A 361 41.94 11.38 -3.72
C MET A 361 42.76 12.62 -3.33
N ARG A 362 42.49 13.19 -2.14
CA ARG A 362 43.30 14.28 -1.59
C ARG A 362 44.73 13.85 -1.28
N THR A 363 44.91 12.63 -0.78
CA THR A 363 46.24 12.09 -0.44
C THR A 363 47.11 11.96 -1.69
N ILE A 364 46.56 11.41 -2.79
CA ILE A 364 47.26 11.33 -4.08
C ILE A 364 47.64 12.73 -4.57
N ALA A 365 46.72 13.70 -4.49
CA ALA A 365 47.01 15.08 -4.85
C ALA A 365 48.15 15.70 -4.02
N TYR A 366 48.21 15.45 -2.72
CA TYR A 366 49.34 15.92 -1.89
C TYR A 366 50.65 15.24 -2.27
N VAL A 367 50.61 13.94 -2.55
CA VAL A 367 51.79 13.18 -3.01
C VAL A 367 52.30 13.76 -4.34
N THR A 368 51.43 14.01 -5.31
CA THR A 368 51.84 14.61 -6.59
C THR A 368 52.37 16.03 -6.42
N LEU A 369 51.78 16.86 -5.56
CA LEU A 369 52.29 18.21 -5.26
C LEU A 369 53.71 18.19 -4.65
N ILE A 370 54.08 17.12 -3.93
CA ILE A 370 55.44 16.94 -3.40
C ILE A 370 56.41 16.44 -4.47
N PHE A 371 56.00 15.46 -5.27
CA PHE A 371 56.87 14.81 -6.25
C PHE A 371 57.06 15.61 -7.55
N LEU A 372 56.04 16.33 -8.00
CA LEU A 372 56.07 17.02 -9.30
C LEU A 372 57.19 18.07 -9.41
N PRO A 373 57.41 18.94 -8.40
CA PRO A 373 58.53 19.90 -8.46
C PRO A 373 59.89 19.20 -8.42
N GLY A 374 60.03 18.14 -7.60
CA GLY A 374 61.27 17.37 -7.51
C GLY A 374 61.61 16.64 -8.80
N ALA A 375 60.62 16.00 -9.44
CA ALA A 375 60.79 15.34 -10.73
C ALA A 375 61.14 16.34 -11.85
N TYR A 376 60.52 17.52 -11.84
CA TYR A 376 60.82 18.58 -12.82
C TYR A 376 62.24 19.11 -12.68
N VAL A 377 62.67 19.42 -11.45
CA VAL A 377 64.04 19.86 -11.18
C VAL A 377 65.04 18.74 -11.50
N ALA A 378 64.74 17.49 -11.14
CA ALA A 378 65.55 16.33 -11.49
C ALA A 378 65.67 16.13 -13.02
N ALA A 379 64.62 16.40 -13.81
CA ALA A 379 64.68 16.32 -15.27
C ALA A 379 65.59 17.40 -15.88
N ILE A 380 65.57 18.63 -15.36
CA ILE A 380 66.46 19.72 -15.81
C ILE A 380 67.93 19.39 -15.54
N PHE A 381 68.21 18.84 -14.36
CA PHE A 381 69.57 18.62 -13.89
C PHE A 381 70.13 17.22 -14.10
N GLY A 382 69.28 16.23 -14.37
CA GLY A 382 69.59 14.80 -14.22
C GLY A 382 70.74 14.27 -15.07
N MET A 383 71.06 14.93 -16.19
CA MET A 383 72.21 14.58 -17.03
C MET A 383 73.51 15.31 -16.65
N ASN A 384 73.44 16.38 -15.85
CA ASN A 384 74.58 17.25 -15.55
C ASN A 384 75.31 16.90 -14.24
N PHE A 385 74.68 16.14 -13.34
CA PHE A 385 75.27 15.82 -12.02
C PHE A 385 75.94 14.44 -11.93
N PHE A 386 75.71 13.55 -12.89
CA PHE A 386 76.28 12.20 -12.89
C PHE A 386 77.30 12.07 -14.03
N GLN A 387 78.57 11.95 -13.68
CA GLN A 387 79.65 11.69 -14.64
C GLN A 387 80.18 10.27 -14.45
N PHE A 388 80.25 9.50 -15.54
CA PHE A 388 80.83 8.16 -15.54
C PHE A 388 82.33 8.31 -15.80
N ALA A 389 83.17 8.02 -14.79
CA ALA A 389 84.61 8.04 -14.96
C ALA A 389 85.04 6.74 -15.68
N PRO A 390 85.60 6.78 -16.90
CA PRO A 390 85.91 5.57 -17.68
C PRO A 390 87.00 4.71 -17.05
N GLU A 391 87.88 5.31 -16.24
CA GLU A 391 89.06 4.65 -15.66
C GLU A 391 88.76 3.84 -14.39
N SER A 392 87.76 4.22 -13.60
CA SER A 392 87.45 3.60 -12.30
C SER A 392 86.19 2.75 -12.29
N GLN A 393 85.41 2.73 -13.38
CA GLN A 393 84.07 2.12 -13.44
C GLN A 393 83.13 2.57 -12.31
N THR A 394 83.34 3.76 -11.74
CA THR A 394 82.54 4.31 -10.65
C THR A 394 81.75 5.53 -11.07
N LEU A 395 80.51 5.62 -10.58
CA LEU A 395 79.63 6.77 -10.77
C LEU A 395 80.06 7.89 -9.82
N VAL A 396 80.54 9.02 -10.36
CA VAL A 396 80.99 10.17 -9.54
C VAL A 396 79.88 11.22 -9.49
N LEU A 397 79.50 11.62 -8.27
CA LEU A 397 78.55 12.70 -8.01
C LEU A 397 79.26 14.05 -8.19
N GLY A 398 78.70 14.94 -9.01
CA GLY A 398 79.20 16.31 -9.17
C GLY A 398 79.13 17.11 -7.87
N THR A 399 80.11 17.99 -7.63
CA THR A 399 80.20 18.86 -6.43
C THR A 399 78.97 19.75 -6.23
N ASP A 400 78.23 20.05 -7.30
CA ASP A 400 77.05 20.91 -7.30
C ASP A 400 75.74 20.17 -7.00
N PHE A 401 75.79 18.88 -6.62
CA PHE A 401 74.61 18.11 -6.26
C PHE A 401 73.77 18.74 -5.13
N TRP A 402 74.38 19.55 -4.26
CA TRP A 402 73.66 20.30 -3.21
C TRP A 402 72.64 21.29 -3.79
N LEU A 403 72.87 21.81 -5.01
CA LEU A 403 72.01 22.78 -5.69
C LEU A 403 70.64 22.19 -6.02
N TYR A 404 70.55 20.87 -6.27
CA TYR A 404 69.29 20.16 -6.44
C TYR A 404 68.38 20.34 -5.22
N TRP A 405 68.91 20.13 -4.01
CA TRP A 405 68.15 20.28 -2.76
C TRP A 405 67.84 21.76 -2.45
N ALA A 406 68.77 22.65 -2.76
CA ALA A 406 68.62 24.09 -2.58
C ALA A 406 67.48 24.70 -3.41
N ILE A 407 67.21 24.14 -4.60
CA ILE A 407 66.13 24.60 -5.49
C ILE A 407 64.84 23.82 -5.25
N THR A 408 64.93 22.49 -5.11
CA THR A 408 63.74 21.63 -5.00
C THR A 408 62.96 21.91 -3.72
N ALA A 409 63.63 22.03 -2.57
CA ALA A 409 62.93 22.19 -1.29
C ALA A 409 62.11 23.50 -1.20
N PRO A 410 62.64 24.68 -1.59
CA PRO A 410 61.85 25.91 -1.63
C PRO A 410 60.70 25.88 -2.63
N VAL A 411 60.91 25.29 -3.82
CA VAL A 411 59.86 25.23 -4.85
C VAL A 411 58.72 24.32 -4.38
N THR A 412 59.02 23.13 -3.85
CA THR A 412 57.99 22.24 -3.27
C THR A 412 57.25 22.91 -2.12
N LEU A 413 57.96 23.62 -1.23
CA LEU A 413 57.34 24.35 -0.12
C LEU A 413 56.39 25.44 -0.65
N LEU A 414 56.81 26.21 -1.66
CA LEU A 414 56.00 27.25 -2.28
C LEU A 414 54.75 26.66 -2.95
N THR A 415 54.89 25.57 -3.71
CA THR A 415 53.75 24.87 -4.34
C THR A 415 52.71 24.43 -3.30
N LEU A 416 53.16 23.85 -2.18
CA LEU A 416 52.26 23.46 -1.08
C LEU A 416 51.60 24.66 -0.39
N LEU A 417 52.34 25.76 -0.18
CA LEU A 417 51.80 26.98 0.43
C LEU A 417 50.73 27.64 -0.44
N VAL A 418 50.98 27.76 -1.75
CA VAL A 418 50.01 28.32 -2.70
C VAL A 418 48.74 27.46 -2.75
N TRP A 419 48.87 26.14 -2.82
CA TRP A 419 47.74 25.22 -2.81
C TRP A 419 46.92 25.31 -1.51
N ASN A 420 47.58 25.26 -0.35
CA ASN A 420 46.89 25.36 0.94
C ASN A 420 46.21 26.72 1.13
N TRP A 421 46.84 27.80 0.66
CA TRP A 421 46.26 29.13 0.66
C TRP A 421 45.01 29.20 -0.21
N TRP A 422 45.06 28.66 -1.44
CA TRP A 422 43.92 28.58 -2.35
C TRP A 422 42.74 27.84 -1.71
N VAL A 423 42.98 26.63 -1.20
CA VAL A 423 41.95 25.79 -0.55
C VAL A 423 41.36 26.51 0.67
N TYR A 424 42.17 27.20 1.45
CA TYR A 424 41.71 27.95 2.62
C TYR A 424 40.80 29.13 2.23
N TRP A 425 41.10 29.81 1.12
CA TRP A 425 40.28 30.89 0.59
C TRP A 425 38.97 30.40 -0.01
N GLU A 426 39.01 29.29 -0.74
CA GLU A 426 37.82 28.69 -1.36
C GLU A 426 36.83 28.22 -0.30
N LYS A 427 37.30 27.56 0.77
CA LYS A 427 36.46 27.19 1.91
C LYS A 427 35.75 28.40 2.52
N ARG A 428 36.44 29.54 2.67
CA ARG A 428 35.84 30.76 3.26
C ARG A 428 34.72 31.36 2.41
N LYS A 429 34.70 31.14 1.10
CA LYS A 429 33.57 31.55 0.23
C LYS A 429 32.35 30.66 0.41
N THR A 430 32.53 29.36 0.64
CA THR A 430 31.43 28.39 0.77
C THR A 430 30.76 28.42 2.16
N TYR A 431 31.50 28.74 3.23
CA TYR A 431 30.97 28.80 4.60
C TYR A 431 30.27 30.13 4.97
N GLY A 432 30.15 31.09 4.05
CA GLY A 432 29.40 32.33 4.26
C GLY A 432 27.87 32.17 4.28
N VAL A 433 27.33 30.98 3.98
CA VAL A 433 25.88 30.73 3.87
C VAL A 433 25.36 29.67 4.86
N SER A 434 26.20 28.96 5.62
CA SER A 434 25.69 28.07 6.68
C SER A 434 26.68 27.94 7.83
N GLY A 435 26.40 28.65 8.93
CA GLY A 435 27.15 28.56 10.17
C GLY A 435 26.93 27.23 10.90
N GLY A 436 28.00 26.66 11.46
CA GLY A 436 27.91 25.56 12.42
C GLY A 436 29.10 24.61 12.42
N LYS A 437 30.05 24.86 13.34
CA LYS A 437 31.05 23.94 13.91
C LYS A 437 32.03 23.26 12.93
N VAL A 438 33.17 23.92 12.72
CA VAL A 438 34.41 23.26 12.26
C VAL A 438 35.05 22.58 13.46
N GLY A 439 34.63 21.34 13.73
CA GLY A 439 35.42 20.37 14.47
C GLY A 439 36.35 19.65 13.50
N GLU A 440 37.62 19.54 13.90
CA GLU A 440 38.63 18.63 13.35
C GLU A 440 39.26 18.97 11.99
N MET A 441 40.37 19.73 12.07
CA MET A 441 41.49 19.60 11.14
C MET A 441 42.80 19.48 11.92
N SER A 442 42.88 18.49 12.84
CA SER A 442 44.15 17.95 13.35
C SER A 442 44.43 16.52 12.83
N MET A 443 43.54 15.98 12.01
CA MET A 443 43.47 14.54 11.69
C MET A 443 44.39 14.07 10.54
N GLY A 444 45.10 14.96 9.83
CA GLY A 444 46.01 14.57 8.74
C GLY A 444 47.45 14.29 9.16
N LEU A 445 47.97 15.06 10.13
CA LEU A 445 49.35 14.91 10.62
C LEU A 445 49.49 13.77 11.63
N GLY A 446 48.43 13.46 12.40
CA GLY A 446 48.41 12.37 13.37
C GLY A 446 48.43 10.98 12.72
N GLU A 447 47.65 10.78 11.66
CA GLU A 447 47.65 9.51 10.93
C GLU A 447 48.89 9.32 10.08
N MET A 448 49.45 10.40 9.52
CA MET A 448 50.73 10.32 8.81
C MET A 448 51.88 10.02 9.78
N ARG A 449 51.86 10.55 11.00
CA ARG A 449 52.79 10.14 12.08
C ARG A 449 52.61 8.68 12.47
N SER A 450 51.38 8.21 12.65
CA SER A 450 51.12 6.82 13.08
C SER A 450 51.48 5.80 11.98
N ALA A 451 51.27 6.14 10.70
CA ALA A 451 51.71 5.34 9.57
C ALA A 451 53.25 5.30 9.46
N VAL A 452 53.93 6.43 9.66
CA VAL A 452 55.40 6.50 9.69
C VAL A 452 55.99 5.73 10.87
N GLU A 453 55.37 5.77 12.05
CA GLU A 453 55.78 4.98 13.22
C GLU A 453 55.55 3.47 13.03
N ARG A 454 54.48 3.06 12.35
CA ARG A 454 54.26 1.65 11.99
C ARG A 454 55.30 1.15 10.99
N LEU A 455 55.67 1.97 10.00
CA LEU A 455 56.72 1.65 9.03
C LEU A 455 58.12 1.62 9.67
N GLY A 456 58.38 2.50 10.65
CA GLY A 456 59.62 2.49 11.44
C GLY A 456 59.80 1.21 12.25
N ARG A 457 58.75 0.73 12.92
CA ARG A 457 58.79 -0.53 13.70
C ARG A 457 58.99 -1.78 12.83
N VAL A 458 58.43 -1.82 11.62
CA VAL A 458 58.66 -2.91 10.68
C VAL A 458 60.11 -2.92 10.19
N ARG A 459 60.71 -1.74 9.98
CA ARG A 459 62.12 -1.60 9.58
C ARG A 459 63.09 -2.03 10.67
N GLU A 460 62.80 -1.75 11.94
CA GLU A 460 63.63 -2.23 13.06
C GLU A 460 63.53 -3.75 13.25
N LYS A 461 62.34 -4.34 13.06
CA LYS A 461 62.16 -5.79 13.15
C LYS A 461 62.98 -6.54 12.08
N ILE A 462 62.99 -6.03 10.84
CA ILE A 462 63.78 -6.59 9.73
C ILE A 462 65.29 -6.39 9.94
N ARG A 463 65.71 -5.32 10.63
CA ARG A 463 67.12 -5.05 10.94
C ARG A 463 67.63 -5.87 12.14
N GLY A 464 66.75 -6.23 13.07
CA GLY A 464 67.04 -7.14 14.19
C GLY A 464 67.22 -8.57 13.72
N GLU A 465 66.37 -9.05 12.81
CA GLU A 465 66.48 -10.42 12.25
C GLU A 465 67.77 -10.63 11.45
N ARG A 466 68.27 -9.62 10.72
CA ARG A 466 69.57 -9.71 10.03
C ARG A 466 70.82 -9.69 10.93
N LYS A 467 70.69 -9.31 12.20
CA LYS A 467 71.82 -9.35 13.15
C LYS A 467 71.87 -10.64 13.97
N GLY A 468 70.84 -11.48 13.91
CA GLY A 468 70.81 -12.78 14.61
C GLY A 468 71.52 -13.93 13.87
N ASP A 469 71.69 -13.83 12.55
CA ASP A 469 72.24 -14.92 11.72
C ASP A 469 73.77 -14.83 11.49
N GLY A 470 74.50 -14.09 12.33
CA GLY A 470 75.92 -13.75 12.11
C GLY A 470 76.92 -14.09 13.22
N GLU A 471 76.50 -14.65 14.35
CA GLU A 471 77.41 -15.10 15.42
C GLU A 471 77.12 -16.57 15.77
N GLY A 472 77.87 -17.47 15.11
CA GLY A 472 77.77 -18.91 15.27
C GLY A 472 78.85 -19.63 14.46
N VAL A 473 80.12 -19.36 14.78
CA VAL A 473 81.24 -20.31 14.60
C VAL A 473 81.79 -20.61 15.99
#